data_AF-A0A4V1CKG2-F1
#
_entry.id   AF-A0A4V1CKG2-F1
#
_cell.length_a   1.000
_cell.length_b   1.000
_cell.length_c   1.000
_cell.angle_alpha   90.00
_cell.angle_beta   90.00
_cell.angle_gamma   90.00
#
_symmetry.space_group_name_H-M   'P 1'
#
loop_
_entity.id
_entity.type
_entity.pdbx_description
1 polymer ?
#
loop_
_entity_poly.entity_id
_entity_poly.type
_entity_poly.pdbx_seq_one_letter_code
_entity_poly.pdbx_strand_id
1 'polypeptide(L)' 'MKNIAAQTDVGDEHLQVQIPAVTKRDLGQRSLDSREPIRMIVLRALEAYGVSVPADAISDRRKGRR' A
#
# COMPACT_ATOMS: atom_id res chain seq x y z
N MET A 1 -23.27 21.63 -13.57
CA MET A 1 -23.01 20.19 -13.32
C MET A 1 -21.60 19.91 -13.80
N LYS A 2 -20.61 19.85 -12.89
CA LYS A 2 -19.22 19.57 -13.26
C LYS A 2 -19.07 18.06 -13.35
N ASN A 3 -19.05 17.55 -14.57
CA ASN A 3 -18.60 16.19 -14.86
C ASN A 3 -17.12 16.13 -14.48
N ILE A 4 -16.84 15.63 -13.28
CA ILE A 4 -15.52 15.10 -12.95
C ILE A 4 -15.45 13.79 -13.71
N ALA A 5 -15.15 13.88 -15.01
CA ALA A 5 -14.56 12.76 -15.70
C ALA A 5 -13.29 12.44 -14.90
N ALA A 6 -13.35 11.39 -14.09
CA ALA A 6 -12.22 10.87 -13.38
C ALA A 6 -11.20 10.49 -14.45
N GLN A 7 -10.27 11.41 -14.68
CA GLN A 7 -9.07 11.17 -15.43
C GLN A 7 -8.39 10.03 -14.69
N THR A 8 -8.51 8.82 -15.22
CA THR A 8 -7.65 7.67 -14.92
C THR A 8 -6.25 8.04 -15.38
N ASP A 9 -5.64 8.98 -14.67
CA ASP A 9 -4.25 9.37 -14.83
C ASP A 9 -3.45 8.35 -14.03
N VAL A 10 -2.89 7.36 -14.73
CA VAL A 10 -1.67 6.61 -14.36
C VAL A 10 -1.40 6.60 -12.84
N GLY A 11 -2.34 6.02 -12.09
CA GLY A 11 -2.57 6.32 -10.68
C GLY A 11 -1.40 5.98 -9.77
N ASP A 12 -0.60 7.00 -9.48
CA ASP A 12 0.24 7.20 -8.31
C ASP A 12 0.84 5.93 -7.69
N GLU A 13 1.68 5.25 -8.48
CA GLU A 13 2.42 4.05 -8.05
C GLU A 13 3.39 4.31 -6.88
N HIS A 14 3.55 5.57 -6.49
CA HIS A 14 4.50 6.06 -5.50
C HIS A 14 3.86 6.91 -4.39
N LEU A 15 2.54 6.74 -4.13
CA LEU A 15 1.85 7.40 -3.01
C LEU A 15 2.65 7.30 -1.71
N GLN A 16 3.01 8.47 -1.17
CA GLN A 16 3.66 8.58 0.12
C GLN A 16 2.64 9.05 1.16
N VAL A 17 2.64 8.40 2.31
CA VAL A 17 1.80 8.79 3.44
C VAL A 17 2.68 9.17 4.62
N GLN A 18 2.30 10.23 5.32
CA GLN A 18 2.93 10.59 6.58
C GLN A 18 2.29 9.78 7.70
N ILE A 19 3.14 9.21 8.56
CA ILE A 19 2.71 8.43 9.72
C ILE A 19 3.58 8.80 10.93
N PRO A 20 3.07 8.64 12.15
CA PRO A 20 3.88 8.80 13.36
C PRO A 20 5.12 7.91 13.33
N ALA A 21 6.23 8.41 13.88
CA ALA A 21 7.51 7.68 13.89
C ALA A 21 7.42 6.32 14.60
N VAL A 22 6.60 6.23 15.66
CA VAL A 22 6.35 4.98 16.39
C VAL A 22 5.67 3.96 15.46
N THR A 23 4.60 4.36 14.76
CA THR A 23 3.91 3.50 13.79
C THR A 23 4.86 3.02 12.68
N LYS A 24 5.74 3.89 12.18
CA LYS A 24 6.74 3.50 11.17
C LYS A 24 7.69 2.42 11.69
N ARG A 25 8.13 2.53 12.95
CA ARG A 25 9.01 1.54 13.59
C ARG A 25 8.32 0.19 13.70
N ASP A 26 7.07 0.17 14.16
CA ASP A 26 6.30 -1.06 14.32
C ASP A 26 6.04 -1.76 12.98
N LEU A 27 5.73 -0.98 11.94
CA LEU A 27 5.62 -1.50 10.56
C LEU A 27 6.94 -2.09 10.06
N GLY A 28 8.07 -1.46 10.40
CA GLY A 28 9.41 -1.96 10.10
C GLY A 28 9.67 -3.32 10.75
N GLN A 29 9.37 -3.46 12.05
CA GLN A 29 9.54 -4.72 12.76
C GLN A 29 8.68 -5.83 12.15
N ARG A 30 7.39 -5.56 11.90
CA ARG A 30 6.48 -6.54 11.26
C ARG A 30 6.96 -6.98 9.87
N SER A 31 7.58 -6.08 9.11
CA SER A 31 8.16 -6.39 7.80
C SER A 31 9.33 -7.36 7.91
N LEU A 32 10.17 -7.23 8.93
CA LEU A 32 11.25 -8.16 9.20
C LEU A 32 10.71 -9.53 9.63
N ASP A 33 9.75 -9.55 10.55
CA ASP A 33 9.18 -10.77 11.11
C ASP A 33 8.46 -11.62 10.05
N SER A 34 7.68 -10.97 9.19
CA SER A 34 6.89 -11.62 8.13
C SER A 34 7.67 -11.87 6.84
N ARG A 35 8.84 -11.23 6.67
CA ARG A 35 9.60 -11.17 5.41
C ARG A 35 8.79 -10.58 4.24
N GLU A 36 7.76 -9.79 4.53
CA GLU A 36 6.96 -9.07 3.53
C GLU A 36 7.38 -7.60 3.44
N PRO A 37 7.30 -6.95 2.27
CA PRO A 37 7.48 -5.50 2.17
C PRO A 37 6.47 -4.74 3.04
N ILE A 38 6.88 -3.63 3.67
CA ILE A 38 5.99 -2.74 4.45
C ILE A 38 4.70 -2.39 3.68
N ARG A 39 4.82 -2.14 2.37
CA ARG A 39 3.66 -1.86 1.49
C ARG A 39 2.59 -2.93 1.59
N MET A 40 2.96 -4.20 1.61
CA MET A 40 2.01 -5.32 1.68
C MET A 40 1.28 -5.33 3.03
N ILE A 41 2.03 -5.13 4.11
CA ILE A 41 1.47 -5.05 5.46
C ILE A 41 0.44 -3.92 5.56
N VAL A 42 0.78 -2.74 5.02
CA VAL A 42 -0.12 -1.58 5.03
C VAL A 42 -1.36 -1.82 4.17
N LEU A 43 -1.20 -2.32 2.95
CA LEU A 43 -2.34 -2.56 2.05
C LEU A 43 -3.32 -3.61 2.62
N ARG A 44 -2.81 -4.71 3.19
CA ARG A 44 -3.66 -5.69 3.87
C ARG A 44 -4.38 -5.10 5.08
N ALA A 45 -3.72 -4.24 5.86
CA ALA A 45 -4.34 -3.58 7.01
C ALA A 45 -5.46 -2.61 6.57
N LEU A 46 -5.25 -1.87 5.48
CA LEU A 46 -6.27 -0.99 4.89
C LEU A 46 -7.48 -1.79 4.40
N GLU A 47 -7.25 -2.89 3.67
CA GLU A 47 -8.30 -3.81 3.23
C GLU A 47 -9.10 -4.37 4.41
N ALA A 48 -8.41 -4.87 5.46
CA ALA A 48 -9.04 -5.39 6.66
C ALA A 48 -9.82 -4.33 7.45
N TYR A 49 -9.45 -3.05 7.32
CA TYR A 49 -10.18 -1.93 7.90
C TYR A 49 -11.42 -1.52 7.06
N GLY A 50 -11.58 -2.06 5.85
CA GLY A 50 -12.69 -1.76 4.95
C GLY A 50 -12.37 -0.73 3.87
N VAL A 51 -11.11 -0.37 3.67
CA VAL A 51 -10.68 0.47 2.53
C VAL A 51 -10.56 -0.41 1.29
N SER A 52 -11.18 -0.01 0.18
CA SER A 52 -11.06 -0.73 -1.09
C SER A 52 -9.63 -0.71 -1.61
N VAL A 53 -8.98 -1.87 -1.61
CA VAL A 53 -7.65 -2.08 -2.18
C VAL A 53 -7.78 -2.99 -3.40
N PRO A 54 -7.26 -2.61 -4.59
CA PRO A 54 -7.25 -3.49 -5.75
C PRO A 54 -6.49 -4.79 -5.46
N ALA A 55 -7.03 -5.94 -5.88
CA ALA A 55 -6.43 -7.24 -5.59
C ALA A 55 -5.02 -7.40 -6.19
N ASP A 56 -4.79 -6.81 -7.35
CA ASP A 56 -3.49 -6.72 -8.03
C ASP A 56 -2.49 -5.81 -7.30
N ALA A 57 -2.97 -4.89 -6.45
CA ALA A 57 -2.11 -4.05 -5.63
C ALA A 57 -1.45 -4.84 -4.48
N ILE A 58 -2.09 -5.90 -3.97
CA ILE A 58 -1.55 -6.79 -2.92
C ILE A 58 -0.69 -7.88 -3.58
N SER A 59 0.37 -7.45 -4.27
CA SER A 59 1.36 -8.34 -4.87
C SER A 59 2.77 -7.88 -4.54
N ASP A 60 3.63 -8.82 -4.12
CA ASP A 60 5.04 -8.55 -3.86
C ASP A 60 5.81 -8.40 -5.18
N ARG A 61 5.97 -7.16 -5.62
CA ARG A 61 6.69 -6.79 -6.85
C ARG A 61 8.17 -7.24 -6.86
N ARG A 62 8.77 -7.58 -5.71
CA ARG A 62 10.15 -8.10 -5.67
C ARG A 62 10.27 -9.46 -6.34
N LYS A 63 9.20 -10.25 -6.35
CA LYS A 63 9.19 -11.60 -6.93
C LYS A 63 9.27 -11.60 -8.47
N GLY A 64 8.83 -10.52 -9.13
CA GLY A 64 8.85 -10.41 -10.59
C GLY A 64 10.19 -9.93 -11.20
N ARG A 65 11.20 -9.62 -10.38
CA ARG A 65 12.54 -9.17 -10.84
C ARG A 65 13.62 -10.27 -10.76
N ARG A 66 13.26 -11.49 -10.37
CA ARG A 66 14.18 -12.62 -10.26
C ARG A 66 14.06 -13.55 -11.45
#